data_AF-A0A372NU36-F1
#
_entry.id   AF-A0A372NU36-F1
#
_cell.length_a   1.000
_cell.length_b   1.000
_cell.length_c   1.000
_cell.angle_alpha   90.00
_cell.angle_beta   90.00
_cell.angle_gamma   90.00
#
_symmetry.space_group_name_H-M   'P 1'
#
loop_
_entity.id
_entity.type
_entity.pdbx_description
1 polymer ?
#
loop_
_entity_poly.entity_id
_entity_poly.type
_entity_poly.pdbx_seq_one_letter_code
_entity_poly.pdbx_strand_id
1 'polypeptide(L)'
;MLRKIFPLFLLVMAFSSRLHAQSVDCSKAVTQTEMNICSAKEFAAADKELNTLYKQLMTRLAPGLKAALTQSQRKWVAFRDEEAKIYALLYEGGSMAPLAINNSKTQSTRARIKQLKDLLEETDH
;
A
#
# COMPACT_ATOMS: atom_id res chain seq x y z
N MET A 1 -62.83 22.15 25.66
CA MET A 1 -62.82 20.70 25.93
C MET A 1 -61.37 20.21 25.93
N LEU A 2 -61.02 19.45 26.97
CA LEU A 2 -59.74 18.77 27.21
C LEU A 2 -59.34 17.83 26.07
N ARG A 3 -58.03 17.70 25.81
CA ARG A 3 -57.30 16.43 26.02
C ARG A 3 -55.77 16.59 25.93
N LYS A 4 -55.12 16.33 27.07
CA LYS A 4 -53.70 15.94 27.19
C LYS A 4 -53.55 14.47 26.74
N ILE A 5 -52.36 14.07 26.22
CA ILE A 5 -51.64 12.78 26.39
C ILE A 5 -50.26 12.96 25.70
N PHE A 6 -49.18 13.26 26.43
CA PHE A 6 -48.10 12.38 26.94
C PHE A 6 -47.15 11.76 25.89
N PRO A 7 -45.81 11.87 26.05
CA PRO A 7 -44.82 11.71 24.98
C PRO A 7 -44.39 10.24 24.81
N LEU A 8 -44.24 9.79 23.56
CA LEU A 8 -43.70 8.46 23.27
C LEU A 8 -42.18 8.55 23.11
N PHE A 9 -41.48 8.10 24.15
CA PHE A 9 -40.05 7.84 24.20
C PHE A 9 -39.65 6.90 23.03
N LEU A 10 -38.93 7.41 22.03
CA LEU A 10 -38.32 6.60 20.96
C LEU A 10 -36.90 6.21 21.41
N LEU A 11 -36.79 5.04 22.04
CA LEU A 11 -35.52 4.41 22.38
C LEU A 11 -34.87 3.86 21.09
N VAL A 12 -33.96 4.63 20.51
CA VAL A 12 -33.12 4.17 19.38
C VAL A 12 -32.07 3.21 19.93
N MET A 13 -32.29 1.90 19.79
CA MET A 13 -31.24 0.89 20.00
C MET A 13 -30.20 1.00 18.88
N ALA A 14 -29.08 1.65 19.18
CA ALA A 14 -27.89 1.62 18.32
C ALA A 14 -27.29 0.21 18.32
N PHE A 15 -27.68 -0.62 17.36
CA PHE A 15 -27.06 -1.92 17.10
C PHE A 15 -25.70 -1.65 16.44
N SER A 16 -24.68 -1.41 17.25
CA SER A 16 -23.30 -1.25 16.80
C SER A 16 -22.77 -2.60 16.33
N SER A 17 -22.97 -2.92 15.05
CA SER A 17 -22.32 -4.06 14.40
C SER A 17 -20.80 -3.83 14.40
N ARG A 18 -20.09 -4.47 15.33
CA ARG A 18 -18.62 -4.56 15.25
C ARG A 18 -18.28 -5.46 14.07
N LEU A 19 -17.96 -4.85 12.93
CA LEU A 19 -17.25 -5.53 11.85
C LEU A 19 -15.90 -6.02 12.40
N HIS A 20 -15.83 -7.30 12.77
CA HIS A 20 -14.55 -7.95 13.03
C HIS A 20 -13.84 -8.11 11.68
N ALA A 21 -12.86 -7.25 11.41
CA ALA A 21 -11.88 -7.53 10.37
C ALA A 21 -11.07 -8.75 10.81
N GLN A 22 -11.44 -9.93 10.31
CA GLN A 22 -10.71 -11.16 10.58
C GLN A 22 -9.29 -11.00 10.00
N SER A 23 -8.27 -11.17 10.83
CA SER A 23 -6.88 -11.03 10.39
C SER A 23 -6.49 -12.22 9.51
N VAL A 24 -6.20 -11.98 8.23
CA VAL A 24 -5.72 -13.00 7.29
C VAL A 24 -4.30 -13.46 7.66
N ASP A 25 -4.13 -14.78 7.85
CA ASP A 25 -2.84 -15.46 7.97
C ASP A 25 -2.26 -15.71 6.58
N CYS A 26 -1.28 -14.90 6.18
CA CYS A 26 -0.69 -14.96 4.86
C CYS A 26 0.18 -16.19 4.61
N SER A 27 0.54 -16.95 5.64
CA SER A 27 1.23 -18.22 5.47
C SER A 27 0.30 -19.36 5.00
N LYS A 28 -1.02 -19.15 5.12
CA LYS A 28 -2.07 -20.14 4.81
C LYS A 28 -3.14 -19.62 3.86
N ALA A 29 -2.91 -18.48 3.21
CA ALA A 29 -3.86 -17.88 2.27
C ALA A 29 -4.11 -18.84 1.09
N VAL A 30 -5.39 -19.18 0.84
CA VAL A 30 -5.78 -20.09 -0.24
C VAL A 30 -6.85 -19.49 -1.15
N THR A 31 -7.71 -18.63 -0.61
CA THR A 31 -8.73 -17.95 -1.42
C THR A 31 -8.13 -16.75 -2.13
N GLN A 32 -8.72 -16.35 -3.26
CA GLN A 32 -8.22 -15.15 -3.96
C GLN A 32 -8.37 -13.87 -3.16
N THR A 33 -9.40 -13.77 -2.32
CA THR A 33 -9.54 -12.65 -1.39
C THR A 33 -8.37 -12.58 -0.42
N GLU A 34 -7.97 -13.70 0.18
CA GLU A 34 -6.82 -13.75 1.09
C GLU A 34 -5.51 -13.43 0.36
N MET A 35 -5.29 -14.00 -0.82
CA MET A 35 -4.09 -13.71 -1.64
C MET A 35 -4.01 -12.23 -2.03
N ASN A 36 -5.14 -11.61 -2.42
CA ASN A 36 -5.21 -10.17 -2.71
C ASN A 36 -4.86 -9.33 -1.47
N ILE A 37 -5.37 -9.70 -0.28
CA ILE A 37 -5.05 -9.04 0.98
C ILE A 37 -3.56 -9.18 1.31
N CYS A 38 -3.00 -10.39 1.16
CA CYS A 38 -1.62 -10.67 1.50
C CYS A 38 -0.63 -9.99 0.58
N SER A 39 -0.86 -10.01 -0.73
CA SER A 39 -0.02 -9.27 -1.69
C SER A 39 -0.06 -7.76 -1.45
N ALA A 40 -1.20 -7.20 -1.05
CA ALA A 40 -1.29 -5.78 -0.67
C ALA A 40 -0.45 -5.46 0.58
N LYS A 41 -0.46 -6.36 1.59
CA LYS A 41 0.39 -6.23 2.79
C LYS A 41 1.87 -6.31 2.44
N GLU A 42 2.26 -7.24 1.57
CA GLU A 42 3.66 -7.38 1.12
C GLU A 42 4.14 -6.14 0.39
N PHE A 43 3.34 -5.61 -0.53
CA PHE A 43 3.66 -4.36 -1.22
C PHE A 43 3.81 -3.21 -0.22
N ALA A 44 2.87 -3.06 0.72
CA ALA A 44 2.94 -2.01 1.74
C ALA A 44 4.19 -2.12 2.62
N ALA A 45 4.63 -3.34 2.96
CA ALA A 45 5.86 -3.57 3.71
C ALA A 45 7.10 -3.13 2.91
N ALA A 46 7.18 -3.51 1.63
CA ALA A 46 8.26 -3.11 0.75
C ALA A 46 8.28 -1.58 0.54
N ASP A 47 7.12 -0.95 0.32
CA ASP A 47 7.02 0.49 0.14
C ASP A 47 7.43 1.25 1.42
N LYS A 48 7.11 0.72 2.60
CA LYS A 48 7.58 1.27 3.88
C LYS A 48 9.11 1.21 4.01
N GLU A 49 9.74 0.08 3.66
CA GLU A 49 11.21 -0.04 3.65
C GLU A 49 11.83 0.98 2.69
N LEU A 50 11.33 1.05 1.46
CA LEU A 50 11.77 2.02 0.45
C LEU A 50 11.71 3.46 0.96
N ASN A 51 10.58 3.86 1.55
CA ASN A 51 10.41 5.22 2.07
C ASN A 51 11.32 5.52 3.26
N THR A 52 11.63 4.52 4.09
CA THR A 52 12.59 4.66 5.19
C THR A 52 13.99 4.95 4.66
N LEU A 53 14.43 4.16 3.68
CA LEU A 53 15.74 4.32 3.04
C LEU A 53 15.84 5.64 2.24
N TYR A 54 14.79 6.00 1.51
CA TYR A 54 14.72 7.29 0.81
C TYR A 54 14.90 8.46 1.79
N LYS A 55 14.20 8.45 2.93
CA LYS A 55 14.36 9.49 3.96
C LYS A 55 15.79 9.55 4.50
N GLN A 56 16.41 8.41 4.73
CA GLN A 56 17.81 8.34 5.17
C GLN A 56 18.79 8.95 4.16
N LEU A 57 18.65 8.65 2.87
CA LEU A 57 19.44 9.30 1.82
C LEU A 57 19.20 10.82 1.81
N MET A 58 17.95 11.25 1.94
CA MET A 58 17.59 12.66 1.92
C MET A 58 18.13 13.46 3.11
N THR A 59 18.54 12.82 4.22
CA THR A 59 19.24 13.54 5.30
C THR A 59 20.74 13.70 5.03
N ARG A 60 21.35 12.78 4.26
CA ARG A 60 22.81 12.71 4.03
C ARG A 60 23.29 13.45 2.79
N LEU A 61 22.56 13.34 1.68
CA LEU A 61 23.02 13.79 0.37
C LEU A 61 23.20 15.32 0.29
N ALA A 62 24.14 15.79 -0.54
CA ALA A 62 24.25 17.22 -0.88
C ALA A 62 23.01 17.71 -1.66
N PRO A 63 22.69 19.03 -1.67
CA PRO A 63 21.47 19.55 -2.30
C PRO A 63 21.25 19.13 -3.76
N GLY A 64 22.31 19.11 -4.58
CA GLY A 64 22.24 18.67 -5.97
C GLY A 64 21.82 17.20 -6.11
N LEU A 65 22.40 16.32 -5.29
CA LEU A 65 22.05 14.90 -5.26
C LEU A 65 20.64 14.67 -4.70
N LYS A 66 20.20 15.44 -3.70
CA LYS A 66 18.80 15.39 -3.20
C LYS A 66 17.80 15.70 -4.32
N ALA A 67 18.06 16.75 -5.10
CA ALA A 67 17.20 17.14 -6.23
C ALA A 67 17.16 16.05 -7.31
N ALA A 68 18.32 15.50 -7.66
CA ALA A 68 18.43 14.41 -8.63
C ALA A 68 17.70 13.14 -8.16
N LEU A 69 17.91 12.73 -6.90
CA LEU A 69 17.23 11.57 -6.30
C LEU A 69 15.71 11.78 -6.27
N THR A 70 15.25 12.96 -5.88
CA THR A 70 13.81 13.30 -5.86
C THR A 70 13.20 13.15 -7.25
N GLN A 71 13.85 13.68 -8.29
CA GLN A 71 13.36 13.57 -9.66
C GLN A 71 13.38 12.11 -10.15
N SER A 72 14.46 11.38 -9.90
CA SER A 72 14.58 9.95 -10.23
C SER A 72 13.47 9.14 -9.56
N GLN A 73 13.22 9.36 -8.27
CA GLN A 73 12.21 8.65 -7.51
C GLN A 73 10.79 8.89 -8.05
N ARG A 74 10.44 10.13 -8.40
CA ARG A 74 9.14 10.46 -9.01
C ARG A 74 8.92 9.74 -10.34
N LYS A 75 9.93 9.75 -11.21
CA LYS A 75 9.88 9.04 -12.50
C LYS A 75 9.76 7.53 -12.31
N TRP A 76 10.50 6.98 -11.35
CA TRP A 76 10.42 5.56 -11.01
C TRP A 76 9.04 5.16 -10.47
N VAL A 77 8.39 5.98 -9.63
CA VAL A 77 7.03 5.69 -9.15
C VAL A 77 6.04 5.63 -10.31
N ALA A 78 6.11 6.59 -11.25
CA ALA A 78 5.27 6.58 -12.44
C ALA A 78 5.52 5.32 -13.29
N PHE A 79 6.78 4.97 -13.54
CA PHE A 79 7.14 3.72 -14.22
C PHE A 79 6.56 2.49 -13.51
N ARG A 80 6.78 2.34 -12.20
CA ARG A 80 6.25 1.21 -11.40
C ARG A 80 4.74 1.08 -11.55
N ASP A 81 4.03 2.20 -11.47
CA ASP A 81 2.58 2.19 -11.47
C ASP A 81 2.01 1.93 -12.87
N GLU A 82 2.65 2.42 -13.95
CA GLU A 82 2.28 2.07 -15.33
C GLU A 82 2.60 0.60 -15.65
N GLU A 83 3.79 0.13 -15.27
CA GLU A 83 4.20 -1.26 -15.46
C GLU A 83 3.23 -2.23 -14.79
N ALA A 84 2.79 -1.92 -13.57
CA ALA A 84 1.81 -2.75 -12.85
C ALA A 84 0.44 -2.84 -13.55
N LYS A 85 0.04 -1.83 -14.34
CA LYS A 85 -1.20 -1.89 -15.12
C LYS A 85 -1.12 -2.91 -16.25
N ILE A 86 0.06 -3.10 -16.85
CA ILE A 86 0.26 -4.12 -17.89
C ILE A 86 -0.10 -5.51 -17.33
N TYR A 87 0.37 -5.81 -16.12
CA TYR A 87 0.04 -7.07 -15.44
C TYR A 87 -1.44 -7.18 -15.06
N ALA A 88 -2.12 -6.07 -14.76
CA ALA A 88 -3.56 -6.07 -14.52
C ALA A 88 -4.34 -6.48 -15.77
N LEU A 89 -3.94 -5.99 -16.94
CA LEU A 89 -4.60 -6.27 -18.22
C LEU A 89 -4.53 -7.75 -18.61
N LEU A 90 -3.50 -8.49 -18.19
CA LEU A 90 -3.41 -9.94 -18.40
C LEU A 90 -4.52 -10.73 -17.67
N TYR A 91 -5.14 -10.12 -16.66
CA TYR A 91 -6.19 -10.73 -15.84
C TYR A 91 -7.45 -9.85 -15.80
N GLU A 92 -7.68 -9.06 -16.86
CA GLU A 92 -8.80 -8.12 -16.94
C GLU A 92 -10.14 -8.82 -16.67
N GLY A 93 -10.97 -8.22 -15.80
CA GLY A 93 -12.26 -8.80 -15.38
C GLY A 93 -12.15 -9.97 -14.39
N GLY A 94 -10.95 -10.44 -14.06
CA GLY A 94 -10.70 -11.54 -13.13
C GLY A 94 -10.33 -11.10 -11.71
N SER A 95 -10.57 -11.98 -10.73
CA SER A 95 -10.23 -11.75 -9.31
C SER A 95 -8.71 -11.76 -9.02
N MET A 96 -7.89 -12.14 -10.01
CA MET A 96 -6.43 -12.15 -9.94
C MET A 96 -5.76 -10.80 -10.22
N ALA A 97 -6.46 -9.85 -10.83
CA ALA A 97 -5.86 -8.57 -11.21
C ALA A 97 -5.21 -7.81 -10.02
N PRO A 98 -5.81 -7.72 -8.81
CA PRO A 98 -5.18 -7.05 -7.68
C PRO A 98 -3.89 -7.73 -7.21
N LEU A 99 -3.87 -9.06 -7.16
CA LEU A 99 -2.69 -9.86 -6.85
C LEU A 99 -1.55 -9.57 -7.84
N ALA A 100 -1.85 -9.58 -9.14
CA ALA A 100 -0.86 -9.32 -10.18
C ALA A 100 -0.26 -7.91 -10.08
N ILE A 101 -1.10 -6.88 -9.83
CA ILE A 101 -0.66 -5.50 -9.60
C ILE A 101 0.30 -5.43 -8.41
N ASN A 102 -0.12 -5.98 -7.26
CA ASN A 102 0.66 -5.90 -6.03
C ASN A 102 2.00 -6.63 -6.14
N ASN A 103 2.03 -7.79 -6.81
CA ASN A 103 3.25 -8.55 -7.05
C ASN A 103 4.24 -7.79 -7.95
N SER A 104 3.75 -7.17 -9.03
CA SER A 104 4.58 -6.33 -9.90
C SER A 104 5.16 -5.13 -9.13
N LYS A 105 4.31 -4.41 -8.38
CA LYS A 105 4.74 -3.28 -7.55
C LYS A 105 5.76 -3.69 -6.49
N THR A 106 5.58 -4.85 -5.86
CA THR A 106 6.51 -5.38 -4.84
C THR A 106 7.88 -5.68 -5.45
N GLN A 107 7.94 -6.35 -6.59
CA GLN A 107 9.20 -6.66 -7.27
C GLN A 107 9.96 -5.40 -7.67
N SER A 108 9.29 -4.45 -8.32
CA SER A 108 9.89 -3.17 -8.71
C SER A 108 10.39 -2.39 -7.48
N THR A 109 9.63 -2.41 -6.38
CA THR A 109 10.00 -1.75 -5.11
C THR A 109 11.23 -2.39 -4.48
N ARG A 110 11.33 -3.72 -4.45
CA ARG A 110 12.53 -4.43 -3.95
C ARG A 110 13.77 -4.15 -4.78
N ALA A 111 13.63 -4.10 -6.10
CA ALA A 111 14.73 -3.70 -6.99
C ALA A 111 15.19 -2.27 -6.71
N ARG A 112 14.25 -1.34 -6.51
CA ARG A 112 14.56 0.04 -6.16
C ARG A 112 15.24 0.17 -4.80
N ILE A 113 14.80 -0.59 -3.79
CA ILE A 113 15.47 -0.65 -2.49
C ILE A 113 16.94 -1.03 -2.66
N LYS A 114 17.25 -2.05 -3.48
CA LYS A 114 18.65 -2.41 -3.75
C LYS A 114 19.43 -1.24 -4.34
N GLN A 115 18.89 -0.57 -5.37
CA GLN A 115 19.53 0.60 -5.98
C GLN A 115 19.78 1.73 -4.98
N LEU A 116 18.85 1.96 -4.04
CA LEU A 116 19.02 2.98 -3.00
C LEU A 116 20.04 2.55 -1.91
N LYS A 117 20.18 1.25 -1.64
CA LYS A 117 21.22 0.73 -0.73
C LYS A 117 22.60 0.89 -1.37
N ASP A 118 22.74 0.51 -2.63
CA ASP A 118 23.96 0.72 -3.40
C ASP A 118 24.34 2.23 -3.41
N LEU A 119 23.38 3.13 -3.65
CA LEU A 119 23.62 4.58 -3.58
C LEU A 119 24.03 5.07 -2.18
N LEU A 120 23.48 4.47 -1.11
CA LEU A 120 23.85 4.82 0.25
C LEU A 120 25.32 4.48 0.51
N GLU A 121 25.76 3.28 0.11
CA GLU A 121 27.15 2.82 0.25
C GLU A 121 28.13 3.72 -0.51
N GLU A 122 27.82 4.11 -1.74
CA GLU A 122 28.64 5.03 -2.55
C GLU A 122 28.77 6.44 -1.97
N THR A 123 27.89 6.83 -1.04
CA THR A 123 27.85 8.19 -0.46
C THR A 123 28.27 8.25 1.00
N ASP A 124 28.70 7.12 1.58
CA ASP A 124 29.13 7.00 2.98
C ASP A 124 30.65 7.30 3.18
N HIS A 125 31.29 8.01 2.24
CA HIS A 125 32.70 8.43 2.30
C HIS A 125 32.93 9.78 2.99
#